data_AF-A0A7C3N3H5-F1
#
_entry.id   AF-A0A7C3N3H5-F1
#
_cell.length_a   1.000
_cell.length_b   1.000
_cell.length_c   1.000
_cell.angle_alpha   90.00
_cell.angle_beta   90.00
_cell.angle_gamma   90.00
#
_symmetry.space_group_name_H-M   'P 1'
#
loop_
_entity.id
_entity.type
_entity.pdbx_description
1 polymer ?
#
loop_
_entity_poly.entity_id
_entity_poly.type
_entity_poly.pdbx_seq_one_letter_code
_entity_poly.pdbx_strand_id
1 'polypeptide(L)'
;MGVFRFYAALLGELRKSPEDVVGKSLDELAGVCGDFAYIGSRRLLRTIVLEQASKLQQKLQQVDQCFWQQATQIQPQLLQRLQRCKDGVSFEEVAAAWFGRRDWAKDSGVFPDFVLALDNTPTFGNGSILELKDSDGSNIASFNSTIPTRFKSLAEVKEITGSRMVLEAAWLRDFPQSLASGYEDCPRRCFYLVRTHRRSSDEVRISLIEGSFFETVPKKELLQRVWEQILNESGVPEEQKRQLLPFLSQLEQAVIARSRHIQGASVKPRFRIMAEVESDANLHAMYPQIRGRTVNLVIKREQHYDWAWLQDAFAADGVGVSMNTEGESVRLLINGDLSVRCFSIWHRRNGEHWCLQWQLP
;
A
#
# COMPACT_ATOMS: atom_id res chain seq x y z
N MET A 1 -5.73 -9.37 -6.66
CA MET A 1 -4.95 -9.87 -5.52
C MET A 1 -5.46 -9.20 -4.25
N GLY A 2 -6.13 -9.93 -3.36
CA GLY A 2 -6.59 -9.39 -2.08
C GLY A 2 -5.55 -9.50 -0.96
N VAL A 3 -5.83 -8.81 0.13
CA VAL A 3 -4.89 -8.62 1.24
C VAL A 3 -4.79 -9.87 2.14
N PHE A 4 -5.82 -10.71 2.21
CA PHE A 4 -5.77 -11.93 3.00
C PHE A 4 -4.87 -12.97 2.32
N ARG A 5 -4.90 -13.03 0.97
CA ARG A 5 -3.92 -13.82 0.20
C ARG A 5 -2.51 -13.32 0.42
N PHE A 6 -2.29 -12.01 0.42
CA PHE A 6 -0.97 -11.40 0.66
C PHE A 6 -0.47 -11.75 2.07
N TYR A 7 -1.32 -11.60 3.09
CA TYR A 7 -1.00 -11.94 4.46
C TYR A 7 -0.66 -13.43 4.61
N ALA A 8 -1.49 -14.33 4.08
CA ALA A 8 -1.23 -15.77 4.12
C ALA A 8 0.07 -16.17 3.40
N ALA A 9 0.39 -15.53 2.27
CA ALA A 9 1.65 -15.74 1.57
C ALA A 9 2.85 -15.31 2.42
N LEU A 10 2.78 -14.15 3.08
CA LEU A 10 3.82 -13.67 3.99
C LEU A 10 4.07 -14.64 5.15
N LEU A 11 3.00 -15.15 5.77
CA LEU A 11 3.11 -16.16 6.81
C LEU A 11 3.77 -17.45 6.29
N GLY A 12 3.36 -17.90 5.10
CA GLY A 12 3.91 -19.11 4.47
C GLY A 12 5.40 -19.00 4.17
N GLU A 13 5.86 -17.85 3.66
CA GLU A 13 7.27 -17.61 3.39
C GLU A 13 8.09 -17.54 4.69
N LEU A 14 7.62 -16.80 5.70
CA LEU A 14 8.30 -16.70 6.99
C LEU A 14 8.25 -17.99 7.80
N ARG A 15 7.29 -18.89 7.54
CA ARG A 15 7.30 -20.23 8.12
C ARG A 15 8.43 -21.09 7.55
N LYS A 16 8.70 -20.98 6.24
CA LYS A 16 9.77 -21.74 5.57
C LYS A 16 11.15 -21.27 6.00
N SER A 17 11.30 -19.95 6.15
CA SER A 17 12.56 -19.29 6.52
C SER A 17 12.32 -18.19 7.57
N PRO A 18 12.16 -18.56 8.86
CA PRO A 18 11.87 -17.60 9.93
C PRO A 18 12.94 -16.53 10.10
N GLU A 19 14.20 -16.84 9.80
CA GLU A 19 15.33 -15.93 9.82
C GLU A 19 15.19 -14.74 8.86
N ASP A 20 14.39 -14.87 7.80
CA ASP A 20 14.16 -13.80 6.82
C ASP A 20 13.45 -12.59 7.43
N VAL A 21 12.78 -12.77 8.57
CA VAL A 21 12.11 -11.69 9.31
C VAL A 21 13.06 -10.54 9.65
N VAL A 22 14.34 -10.85 9.88
CA VAL A 22 15.44 -9.88 10.08
C VAL A 22 16.48 -9.92 8.95
N GLY A 23 16.61 -11.05 8.26
CA GLY A 23 17.63 -11.26 7.23
C GLY A 23 17.33 -10.57 5.89
N LYS A 24 16.05 -10.37 5.56
CA LYS A 24 15.62 -9.72 4.32
C LYS A 24 15.16 -8.28 4.55
N SER A 25 15.28 -7.45 3.52
CA SER A 25 14.59 -6.16 3.49
C SER A 25 13.07 -6.35 3.46
N LEU A 26 12.34 -5.33 3.89
CA LEU A 26 10.89 -5.37 3.85
C LEU A 26 10.35 -5.41 2.41
N ASP A 27 11.07 -4.81 1.46
CA ASP A 27 10.84 -4.91 0.02
C ASP A 27 10.91 -6.36 -0.49
N GLU A 28 11.93 -7.11 -0.09
CA GLU A 28 12.08 -8.52 -0.47
C GLU A 28 10.96 -9.38 0.12
N LEU A 29 10.61 -9.16 1.39
CA LEU A 29 9.49 -9.85 2.03
C LEU A 29 8.17 -9.54 1.32
N ALA A 30 7.89 -8.27 1.00
CA ALA A 30 6.68 -7.90 0.28
C ALA A 30 6.67 -8.48 -1.14
N GLY A 31 7.78 -8.41 -1.87
CA GLY A 31 7.87 -8.80 -3.27
C GLY A 31 7.57 -10.27 -3.56
N VAL A 32 7.79 -11.16 -2.59
CA VAL A 32 7.47 -12.59 -2.75
C VAL A 32 6.01 -12.93 -2.44
N CYS A 33 5.26 -12.03 -1.82
CA CYS A 33 3.92 -12.32 -1.28
C CYS A 33 2.77 -12.16 -2.27
N GLY A 34 3.01 -11.71 -3.51
CA GLY A 34 1.88 -11.40 -4.38
C GLY A 34 2.15 -11.10 -5.84
N ASP A 35 1.03 -10.85 -6.52
CA ASP A 35 0.98 -10.27 -7.85
C ASP A 35 0.88 -8.74 -7.73
N PHE A 36 1.71 -8.02 -8.48
CA PHE A 36 1.84 -6.57 -8.37
C PHE A 36 1.60 -5.88 -9.71
N ALA A 37 0.85 -4.79 -9.65
CA ALA A 37 0.67 -3.82 -10.72
C ALA A 37 1.84 -2.84 -10.82
N TYR A 38 2.55 -2.61 -9.71
CA TYR A 38 3.72 -1.76 -9.66
C TYR A 38 4.59 -2.11 -8.44
N ILE A 39 5.90 -1.87 -8.59
CA ILE A 39 6.91 -2.04 -7.54
C ILE A 39 8.01 -0.99 -7.69
N GLY A 40 8.40 -0.36 -6.59
CA GLY A 40 9.38 0.73 -6.58
C GLY A 40 10.84 0.27 -6.64
N SER A 41 11.19 -0.75 -5.84
CA SER A 41 12.56 -1.26 -5.62
C SER A 41 13.00 -2.28 -6.68
N ARG A 42 12.84 -1.92 -7.96
CA ARG A 42 13.03 -2.82 -9.11
C ARG A 42 14.45 -3.35 -9.28
N ARG A 43 15.46 -2.63 -8.79
CA ARG A 43 16.86 -3.07 -8.86
C ARG A 43 17.11 -4.22 -7.91
N LEU A 44 16.65 -4.03 -6.67
CA LEU A 44 16.74 -5.03 -5.61
C LEU A 44 15.90 -6.27 -5.97
N LEU A 45 14.70 -6.03 -6.50
CA LEU A 45 13.71 -7.08 -6.77
C LEU A 45 13.69 -7.51 -8.24
N ARG A 46 14.85 -7.44 -8.92
CA ARG A 46 14.96 -7.67 -10.38
C ARG A 46 14.36 -9.01 -10.81
N THR A 47 14.69 -10.09 -10.11
CA THR A 47 14.19 -11.44 -10.42
C THR A 47 12.67 -11.50 -10.31
N ILE A 48 12.13 -10.98 -9.22
CA ILE A 48 10.68 -10.91 -8.98
C ILE A 48 9.99 -10.09 -10.08
N VAL A 49 10.57 -8.95 -10.48
CA VAL A 49 10.02 -8.13 -11.56
C VAL A 49 9.95 -8.90 -12.88
N LEU A 50 10.99 -9.67 -13.22
CA LEU A 50 11.02 -10.47 -14.44
C LEU A 50 10.00 -11.61 -14.42
N GLU A 51 9.81 -12.26 -13.26
CA GLU A 51 8.75 -13.25 -13.08
C GLU A 51 7.36 -12.64 -13.27
N GLN A 52 7.13 -11.44 -12.73
CA GLN A 52 5.87 -10.72 -12.91
C GLN A 52 5.68 -10.25 -14.37
N ALA A 53 6.77 -9.88 -15.06
CA ALA A 53 6.74 -9.58 -16.49
C ALA A 53 6.34 -10.81 -17.31
N SER A 54 6.86 -12.00 -16.99
CA SER A 54 6.41 -13.26 -17.61
C SER A 54 4.92 -13.51 -17.39
N LYS A 55 4.42 -13.33 -16.15
CA LYS A 55 2.98 -13.47 -15.84
C LYS A 55 2.12 -12.45 -16.59
N LEU A 56 2.58 -11.21 -16.71
CA LEU A 56 1.92 -10.18 -17.50
C LEU A 56 1.83 -10.59 -18.97
N GLN A 57 2.93 -11.03 -19.57
CA GLN A 57 2.95 -11.46 -20.97
C GLN A 57 1.96 -12.61 -21.22
N GLN A 58 2.00 -13.65 -20.39
CA GLN A 58 1.08 -14.78 -20.46
C GLN A 58 -0.38 -14.34 -20.34
N LYS A 59 -0.69 -13.45 -19.38
CA LYS A 59 -2.03 -12.87 -19.23
C LYS A 59 -2.48 -12.17 -20.52
N LEU A 60 -1.64 -11.31 -21.10
CA LEU A 60 -1.99 -10.52 -22.29
C LEU A 60 -2.19 -11.37 -23.55
N GLN A 61 -1.47 -12.50 -23.66
CA GLN A 61 -1.67 -13.45 -24.76
C GLN A 61 -3.05 -14.11 -24.73
N GLN A 62 -3.67 -14.20 -23.54
CA GLN A 62 -4.99 -14.79 -23.32
C GLN A 62 -6.14 -13.78 -23.37
N VAL A 63 -5.86 -12.47 -23.47
CA VAL A 63 -6.93 -11.45 -23.50
C VAL A 63 -7.61 -11.42 -24.87
N ASP A 64 -8.95 -11.48 -24.86
CA ASP A 64 -9.79 -11.42 -26.06
C ASP A 64 -9.56 -10.17 -26.92
N GLN A 65 -9.60 -10.37 -28.24
CA GLN A 65 -9.35 -9.32 -29.24
C GLN A 65 -10.28 -8.10 -29.09
N CYS A 66 -11.49 -8.29 -28.56
CA CYS A 66 -12.44 -7.18 -28.34
C CYS A 66 -11.90 -6.14 -27.35
N PHE A 67 -11.18 -6.55 -26.30
CA PHE A 67 -10.59 -5.61 -25.33
C PHE A 67 -9.43 -4.82 -25.95
N TRP A 68 -8.66 -5.44 -26.87
CA TRP A 68 -7.60 -4.73 -27.61
C TRP A 68 -8.17 -3.63 -28.52
N GLN A 69 -9.33 -3.88 -29.14
CA GLN A 69 -10.04 -2.86 -29.92
C GLN A 69 -10.54 -1.72 -29.02
N GLN A 70 -11.11 -2.03 -27.86
CA GLN A 70 -11.54 -1.02 -26.89
C GLN A 70 -10.37 -0.18 -26.38
N ALA A 71 -9.21 -0.79 -26.09
CA ALA A 71 -8.01 -0.07 -25.65
C ALA A 71 -7.55 1.01 -26.64
N THR A 72 -7.77 0.80 -27.94
CA THR A 72 -7.45 1.77 -28.99
C THR A 72 -8.26 3.07 -28.83
N GLN A 73 -9.47 2.97 -28.31
CA GLN A 73 -10.35 4.12 -28.09
C GLN A 73 -10.09 4.80 -26.73
N ILE A 74 -9.81 4.00 -25.68
CA ILE A 74 -9.72 4.51 -24.30
C ILE A 74 -8.32 5.04 -23.97
N GLN A 75 -7.25 4.33 -24.34
CA GLN A 75 -5.85 4.71 -24.03
C GLN A 75 -4.92 4.41 -25.21
N PRO A 76 -5.05 5.11 -26.36
CA PRO A 76 -4.24 4.85 -27.55
C PRO A 76 -2.73 4.99 -27.30
N GLN A 77 -2.34 5.85 -26.35
CA GLN A 77 -0.93 6.08 -25.99
C GLN A 77 -0.29 4.85 -25.31
N LEU A 78 -1.07 4.02 -24.60
CA LEU A 78 -0.57 2.84 -23.92
C LEU A 78 -0.69 1.56 -24.75
N LEU A 79 -1.48 1.58 -25.84
CA LEU A 79 -1.70 0.41 -26.70
C LEU A 79 -0.40 -0.16 -27.24
N GLN A 80 0.51 0.68 -27.74
CA GLN A 80 1.80 0.21 -28.26
C GLN A 80 2.63 -0.49 -27.17
N ARG A 81 2.63 0.04 -25.94
CA ARG A 81 3.32 -0.59 -24.81
C ARG A 81 2.67 -1.91 -24.42
N LEU A 82 1.33 -1.95 -24.41
CA LEU A 82 0.56 -3.16 -24.12
C LEU A 82 0.86 -4.27 -25.14
N GLN A 83 0.93 -3.94 -26.43
CA GLN A 83 1.34 -4.87 -27.49
C GLN A 83 2.77 -5.37 -27.27
N ARG A 84 3.71 -4.49 -26.95
CA ARG A 84 5.10 -4.90 -26.64
C ARG A 84 5.19 -5.78 -25.40
N CYS A 85 4.32 -5.60 -24.41
CA CYS A 85 4.24 -6.52 -23.27
C CYS A 85 3.71 -7.91 -23.69
N LYS A 86 2.83 -8.00 -24.70
CA LYS A 86 2.30 -9.26 -25.22
C LYS A 86 3.31 -10.00 -26.11
N ASP A 87 3.95 -9.27 -27.02
CA ASP A 87 4.76 -9.81 -28.12
C ASP A 87 6.28 -9.72 -27.87
N GLY A 88 6.69 -9.25 -26.68
CA GLY A 88 8.11 -9.07 -26.33
C GLY A 88 8.92 -10.38 -26.43
N VAL A 89 10.13 -10.30 -26.97
CA VAL A 89 10.97 -11.50 -27.20
C VAL A 89 11.77 -11.93 -25.97
N SER A 90 11.80 -11.10 -24.93
CA SER A 90 12.46 -11.37 -23.64
C SER A 90 11.68 -10.72 -22.49
N PHE A 91 11.81 -11.26 -21.28
CA PHE A 91 11.15 -10.67 -20.10
C PHE A 91 11.71 -9.30 -19.74
N GLU A 92 12.96 -9.02 -20.08
CA GLU A 92 13.56 -7.68 -20.02
C GLU A 92 12.84 -6.69 -20.94
N GLU A 93 12.48 -7.10 -22.16
CA GLU A 93 11.71 -6.25 -23.06
C GLU A 93 10.29 -6.03 -22.53
N VAL A 94 9.65 -7.08 -22.02
CA VAL A 94 8.32 -6.97 -21.41
C VAL A 94 8.36 -6.01 -20.21
N ALA A 95 9.36 -6.14 -19.32
CA ALA A 95 9.54 -5.25 -18.19
C ALA A 95 9.82 -3.80 -18.65
N ALA A 96 10.63 -3.60 -19.69
CA ALA A 96 10.90 -2.28 -20.26
C ALA A 96 9.63 -1.63 -20.82
N ALA A 97 8.80 -2.38 -21.53
CA ALA A 97 7.51 -1.93 -22.05
C ALA A 97 6.52 -1.62 -20.92
N TRP A 98 6.46 -2.50 -19.91
CA TRP A 98 5.61 -2.36 -18.73
C TRP A 98 5.91 -1.08 -17.96
N PHE A 99 7.17 -0.81 -17.65
CA PHE A 99 7.57 0.40 -16.92
C PHE A 99 7.83 1.63 -17.81
N GLY A 100 7.73 1.49 -19.13
CA GLY A 100 7.84 2.58 -20.09
C GLY A 100 9.26 3.15 -20.25
N ARG A 101 10.30 2.39 -19.88
CA ARG A 101 11.70 2.84 -19.92
C ARG A 101 12.66 1.66 -20.11
N ARG A 102 13.78 1.90 -20.81
CA ARG A 102 14.80 0.86 -21.03
C ARG A 102 15.53 0.46 -19.76
N ASP A 103 15.83 1.42 -18.89
CA ASP A 103 16.44 1.20 -17.58
C ASP A 103 15.37 0.89 -16.52
N TRP A 104 14.47 -0.04 -16.83
CA TRP A 104 13.34 -0.42 -15.98
C TRP A 104 13.78 -0.91 -14.60
N ALA A 105 14.97 -1.49 -14.49
CA ALA A 105 15.52 -1.96 -13.22
C ALA A 105 15.95 -0.82 -12.28
N LYS A 106 15.93 0.45 -12.70
CA LYS A 106 16.24 1.57 -11.78
C LYS A 106 15.14 1.70 -10.73
N ASP A 107 15.52 1.74 -9.46
CA ASP A 107 14.59 2.03 -8.37
C ASP A 107 13.89 3.37 -8.64
N SER A 108 12.56 3.40 -8.54
CA SER A 108 11.81 4.61 -8.85
C SER A 108 12.04 5.71 -7.82
N GLY A 109 12.17 5.33 -6.53
CA GLY A 109 12.11 6.26 -5.41
C GLY A 109 10.77 7.02 -5.33
N VAL A 110 9.74 6.52 -6.00
CA VAL A 110 8.42 7.13 -6.16
C VAL A 110 7.41 6.31 -5.37
N PHE A 111 6.60 6.98 -4.55
CA PHE A 111 5.46 6.42 -3.83
C PHE A 111 4.39 5.85 -4.79
N PRO A 112 3.68 4.77 -4.44
CA PRO A 112 3.88 3.90 -3.28
C PRO A 112 5.07 2.95 -3.48
N ASP A 113 5.36 2.09 -2.52
CA ASP A 113 6.37 1.04 -2.72
C ASP A 113 5.80 -0.07 -3.62
N PHE A 114 4.53 -0.44 -3.42
CA PHE A 114 3.83 -1.44 -4.24
C PHE A 114 2.39 -1.05 -4.54
N VAL A 115 1.88 -1.56 -5.65
CA VAL A 115 0.44 -1.65 -5.94
C VAL A 115 0.13 -3.11 -6.22
N LEU A 116 -0.80 -3.72 -5.47
CA LEU A 116 -1.27 -5.07 -5.76
C LEU A 116 -2.00 -5.10 -7.10
N ALA A 117 -1.85 -6.19 -7.86
CA ALA A 117 -2.56 -6.34 -9.13
C ALA A 117 -4.08 -6.40 -8.90
N LEU A 118 -4.84 -5.70 -9.75
CA LEU A 118 -6.29 -5.79 -9.78
C LEU A 118 -6.72 -6.98 -10.64
N ASP A 119 -7.64 -7.77 -10.12
CA ASP A 119 -8.32 -8.84 -10.86
C ASP A 119 -9.84 -8.67 -10.79
N ASN A 120 -10.57 -9.59 -11.42
CA ASN A 120 -12.03 -9.59 -11.46
C ASN A 120 -12.68 -10.16 -10.19
N THR A 121 -11.91 -10.60 -9.19
CA THR A 121 -12.45 -11.22 -7.99
C THR A 121 -12.74 -10.13 -6.94
N PRO A 122 -13.94 -10.08 -6.33
CA PRO A 122 -14.29 -9.07 -5.34
C PRO A 122 -13.65 -9.38 -3.99
N THR A 123 -12.31 -9.30 -3.92
CA THR A 123 -11.52 -9.59 -2.72
C THR A 123 -11.30 -8.33 -1.88
N PHE A 124 -11.18 -8.51 -0.57
CA PHE A 124 -10.89 -7.40 0.34
C PHE A 124 -9.47 -6.88 0.07
N GLY A 125 -9.36 -5.60 -0.25
CA GLY A 125 -8.07 -4.99 -0.60
C GLY A 125 -7.58 -5.34 -2.00
N ASN A 126 -8.45 -5.76 -2.93
CA ASN A 126 -8.05 -5.94 -4.32
C ASN A 126 -7.47 -4.64 -4.92
N GLY A 127 -6.33 -4.73 -5.58
CA GLY A 127 -5.67 -3.56 -6.15
C GLY A 127 -5.09 -2.58 -5.12
N SER A 128 -4.92 -2.99 -3.85
CA SER A 128 -4.45 -2.09 -2.77
C SER A 128 -3.11 -1.43 -3.05
N ILE A 129 -2.94 -0.25 -2.48
CA ILE A 129 -1.68 0.49 -2.42
C ILE A 129 -0.96 0.10 -1.13
N LEU A 130 0.33 -0.25 -1.22
CA LEU A 130 1.13 -0.66 -0.06
C LEU A 130 2.35 0.25 0.11
N GLU A 131 2.51 0.79 1.32
CA GLU A 131 3.71 1.53 1.74
C GLU A 131 4.47 0.76 2.82
N LEU A 132 5.78 0.77 2.74
CA LEU A 132 6.67 0.06 3.65
C LEU A 132 7.24 0.99 4.71
N LYS A 133 7.25 0.53 5.97
CA LYS A 133 7.87 1.22 7.10
C LYS A 133 8.78 0.27 7.84
N ASP A 134 10.07 0.53 7.82
CA ASP A 134 11.07 -0.31 8.48
C ASP A 134 11.83 0.52 9.52
N SER A 135 11.91 0.03 10.76
CA SER A 135 12.46 0.77 11.90
C SER A 135 13.37 -0.11 12.76
N ASP A 136 14.48 0.47 13.20
CA ASP A 136 15.40 -0.15 14.15
C ASP A 136 14.84 -0.18 15.58
N GLY A 137 13.96 0.76 15.94
CA GLY A 137 13.37 0.88 17.27
C GLY A 137 11.93 0.38 17.35
N SER A 138 11.25 0.67 18.45
CA SER A 138 9.85 0.32 18.71
C SER A 138 8.84 1.17 17.94
N ASN A 139 9.25 2.34 17.45
CA ASN A 139 8.38 3.30 16.80
C ASN A 139 8.27 3.07 15.30
N ILE A 140 7.05 3.26 14.77
CA ILE A 140 6.81 3.27 13.32
C ILE A 140 7.57 4.45 12.70
N ALA A 141 8.28 4.20 11.60
CA ALA A 141 8.98 5.24 10.85
C ALA A 141 8.00 6.28 10.26
N SER A 142 8.46 7.51 10.07
CA SER A 142 7.63 8.61 9.56
C SER A 142 7.11 8.36 8.13
N PHE A 143 5.94 8.93 7.83
CA PHE A 143 5.37 8.99 6.49
C PHE A 143 5.89 10.23 5.76
N ASN A 144 6.95 10.04 4.98
CA ASN A 144 7.66 11.13 4.31
C ASN A 144 7.10 11.47 2.92
N SER A 145 6.30 10.57 2.35
CA SER A 145 5.81 10.67 0.98
C SER A 145 4.38 11.19 0.94
N THR A 146 3.50 10.63 1.76
CA THR A 146 2.07 10.96 1.80
C THR A 146 1.54 10.93 3.22
N ILE A 147 0.47 11.66 3.49
CA ILE A 147 -0.29 11.48 4.74
C ILE A 147 -0.94 10.09 4.68
N PRO A 148 -0.84 9.27 5.74
CA PRO A 148 -1.47 7.97 5.74
C PRO A 148 -3.01 8.14 5.75
N THR A 149 -3.66 7.52 4.76
CA THR A 149 -5.12 7.52 4.60
C THR A 149 -5.60 6.10 4.38
N ARG A 150 -6.90 5.85 4.57
CA ARG A 150 -7.57 4.57 4.29
C ARG A 150 -7.62 4.28 2.80
N PHE A 151 -7.87 5.30 1.99
CA PHE A 151 -7.98 5.18 0.55
C PHE A 151 -7.12 6.22 -0.17
N LYS A 152 -6.63 5.84 -1.35
CA LYS A 152 -6.04 6.74 -2.36
C LYS A 152 -6.41 6.22 -3.75
N SER A 153 -6.50 7.11 -4.73
CA SER A 153 -6.66 6.71 -6.14
C SER A 153 -5.31 6.75 -6.88
N LEU A 154 -5.24 6.12 -8.06
CA LEU A 154 -4.02 6.24 -8.88
C LEU A 154 -3.87 7.65 -9.47
N ALA A 155 -4.98 8.36 -9.67
CA ALA A 155 -4.97 9.78 -10.02
C ALA A 155 -4.31 10.63 -8.92
N GLU A 156 -4.67 10.41 -7.65
CA GLU A 156 -4.03 11.07 -6.51
C GLU A 156 -2.54 10.72 -6.41
N VAL A 157 -2.18 9.45 -6.61
CA VAL A 157 -0.76 9.03 -6.65
C VAL A 157 0.01 9.76 -7.75
N LYS A 158 -0.55 9.87 -8.96
CA LYS A 158 0.03 10.61 -10.09
C LYS A 158 0.27 12.07 -9.72
N GLU A 159 -0.69 12.70 -9.05
CA GLU A 159 -0.57 14.10 -8.61
C GLU A 159 0.52 14.27 -7.55
N ILE A 160 0.50 13.47 -6.49
CA ILE A 160 1.47 13.50 -5.39
C ILE A 160 2.90 13.32 -5.91
N THR A 161 3.09 12.36 -6.80
CA THR A 161 4.42 11.98 -7.30
C THR A 161 4.89 12.84 -8.47
N GLY A 162 3.97 13.54 -9.14
CA GLY A 162 4.23 14.22 -10.41
C GLY A 162 4.63 13.26 -11.55
N SER A 163 4.33 11.97 -11.42
CA SER A 163 4.78 10.91 -12.33
C SER A 163 3.62 10.02 -12.76
N ARG A 164 3.56 9.68 -14.05
CA ARG A 164 2.59 8.72 -14.59
C ARG A 164 3.03 7.26 -14.45
N MET A 165 4.25 7.00 -13.95
CA MET A 165 4.83 5.66 -13.94
C MET A 165 3.98 4.62 -13.20
N VAL A 166 3.50 4.95 -12.00
CA VAL A 166 2.69 4.03 -11.18
C VAL A 166 1.36 3.75 -11.87
N LEU A 167 0.68 4.81 -12.31
CA LEU A 167 -0.59 4.73 -13.00
C LEU A 167 -0.49 3.87 -14.28
N GLU A 168 0.51 4.12 -15.12
CA GLU A 168 0.66 3.40 -16.39
C GLU A 168 1.11 1.94 -16.19
N ALA A 169 1.99 1.68 -15.22
CA ALA A 169 2.37 0.31 -14.87
C ALA A 169 1.16 -0.48 -14.36
N ALA A 170 0.36 0.11 -13.47
CA ALA A 170 -0.87 -0.49 -12.98
C ALA A 170 -1.88 -0.71 -14.11
N TRP A 171 -2.09 0.30 -14.97
CA TRP A 171 -3.00 0.20 -16.10
C TRP A 171 -2.66 -0.97 -17.04
N LEU A 172 -1.37 -1.14 -17.35
CA LEU A 172 -0.88 -2.24 -18.19
C LEU A 172 -1.04 -3.61 -17.51
N ARG A 173 -0.74 -3.72 -16.20
CA ARG A 173 -0.90 -4.98 -15.46
C ARG A 173 -2.36 -5.38 -15.34
N ASP A 174 -3.21 -4.41 -15.02
CA ASP A 174 -4.62 -4.60 -14.71
C ASP A 174 -5.47 -4.72 -15.99
N PHE A 175 -4.89 -4.65 -17.19
CA PHE A 175 -5.64 -4.89 -18.43
C PHE A 175 -6.23 -6.31 -18.47
N PRO A 176 -7.51 -6.50 -18.85
CA PRO A 176 -8.46 -5.52 -19.39
C PRO A 176 -9.30 -4.75 -18.36
N GLN A 177 -9.20 -5.05 -17.06
CA GLN A 177 -9.95 -4.35 -16.00
C GLN A 177 -9.68 -2.84 -15.99
N SER A 178 -8.49 -2.43 -16.42
CA SER A 178 -8.10 -1.03 -16.57
C SER A 178 -8.86 -0.24 -17.65
N LEU A 179 -9.68 -0.91 -18.46
CA LEU A 179 -10.61 -0.26 -19.41
C LEU A 179 -11.87 0.29 -18.74
N ALA A 180 -12.16 -0.11 -17.50
CA ALA A 180 -13.34 0.36 -16.79
C ALA A 180 -13.33 1.89 -16.63
N SER A 181 -14.49 2.52 -16.82
CA SER A 181 -14.66 3.96 -16.60
C SER A 181 -14.30 4.30 -15.14
N GLY A 182 -13.49 5.35 -14.95
CA GLY A 182 -13.04 5.78 -13.62
C GLY A 182 -11.95 4.91 -12.99
N TYR A 183 -11.26 4.05 -13.74
CA TYR A 183 -10.17 3.22 -13.22
C TYR A 183 -9.08 4.02 -12.47
N GLU A 184 -8.70 5.20 -12.96
CA GLU A 184 -7.68 6.04 -12.31
C GLU A 184 -8.18 6.61 -10.97
N ASP A 185 -9.47 6.93 -10.88
CA ASP A 185 -10.13 7.59 -9.76
C ASP A 185 -10.70 6.61 -8.73
N CYS A 186 -10.77 5.32 -9.08
CA CYS A 186 -11.27 4.27 -8.22
C CYS A 186 -10.49 4.23 -6.89
N PRO A 187 -11.16 4.41 -5.73
CA PRO A 187 -10.50 4.37 -4.43
C PRO A 187 -9.90 2.99 -4.14
N ARG A 188 -8.58 2.95 -3.93
CA ARG A 188 -7.84 1.73 -3.54
C ARG A 188 -7.53 1.81 -2.06
N ARG A 189 -7.78 0.71 -1.34
CA ARG A 189 -7.39 0.60 0.08
C ARG A 189 -5.87 0.76 0.18
N CYS A 190 -5.43 1.55 1.15
CA CYS A 190 -4.04 1.69 1.48
C CYS A 190 -3.72 0.77 2.66
N PHE A 191 -2.61 0.07 2.55
CA PHE A 191 -2.04 -0.70 3.63
C PHE A 191 -0.60 -0.25 3.88
N TYR A 192 -0.16 -0.43 5.13
CA TYR A 192 1.18 -0.10 5.56
C TYR A 192 1.79 -1.38 6.13
N LEU A 193 2.80 -1.91 5.44
CA LEU A 193 3.58 -3.03 5.98
C LEU A 193 4.68 -2.42 6.86
N VAL A 194 4.52 -2.60 8.16
CA VAL A 194 5.36 -2.00 9.18
C VAL A 194 6.20 -3.07 9.85
N ARG A 195 7.52 -2.90 9.87
CA ARG A 195 8.45 -3.68 10.67
C ARG A 195 9.14 -2.79 11.70
N THR A 196 9.07 -3.17 12.98
CA THR A 196 9.83 -2.53 14.06
C THR A 196 10.80 -3.53 14.67
N HIS A 197 11.81 -3.02 15.39
CA HIS A 197 12.92 -3.81 15.91
C HIS A 197 13.58 -4.69 14.83
N ARG A 198 13.77 -4.15 13.62
CA ARG A 198 14.16 -4.95 12.43
C ARG A 198 15.47 -5.73 12.57
N ARG A 199 16.32 -5.40 13.55
CA ARG A 199 17.59 -6.08 13.84
C ARG A 199 17.52 -7.08 15.00
N SER A 200 16.38 -7.18 15.68
CA SER A 200 16.20 -8.05 16.85
C SER A 200 15.31 -9.22 16.49
N SER A 201 15.86 -10.44 16.46
CA SER A 201 15.10 -11.66 16.16
C SER A 201 13.95 -11.90 17.14
N ASP A 202 14.06 -11.40 18.37
CA ASP A 202 13.15 -11.72 19.46
C ASP A 202 12.07 -10.65 19.61
N GLU A 203 12.38 -9.41 19.26
CA GLU A 203 11.46 -8.27 19.37
C GLU A 203 10.84 -7.85 18.04
N VAL A 204 11.33 -8.36 16.91
CA VAL A 204 10.81 -8.01 15.58
C VAL A 204 9.31 -8.24 15.51
N ARG A 205 8.61 -7.25 14.98
CA ARG A 205 7.17 -7.31 14.73
C ARG A 205 6.92 -6.82 13.33
N ILE A 206 6.18 -7.59 12.55
CA ILE A 206 5.68 -7.18 11.24
C ILE A 206 4.17 -7.02 11.35
N SER A 207 3.63 -5.90 10.89
CA SER A 207 2.19 -5.69 10.83
C SER A 207 1.79 -5.10 9.49
N LEU A 208 0.82 -5.73 8.84
CA LEU A 208 0.12 -5.18 7.70
C LEU A 208 -1.12 -4.44 8.21
N ILE A 209 -1.09 -3.11 8.15
CA ILE A 209 -2.06 -2.24 8.83
C ILE A 209 -2.92 -1.54 7.77
N GLU A 210 -4.24 -1.68 7.85
CA GLU A 210 -5.16 -0.88 7.03
C GLU A 210 -5.00 0.61 7.36
N GLY A 211 -4.96 1.46 6.34
CA GLY A 211 -4.75 2.90 6.50
C GLY A 211 -5.80 3.65 7.30
N SER A 212 -6.97 3.06 7.47
CA SER A 212 -7.99 3.54 8.41
C SER A 212 -7.40 3.73 9.80
N PHE A 213 -6.47 2.87 10.25
CA PHE A 213 -5.85 2.92 11.57
C PHE A 213 -5.20 4.28 11.86
N PHE A 214 -4.55 4.87 10.86
CA PHE A 214 -3.88 6.18 10.96
C PHE A 214 -4.80 7.36 10.61
N GLU A 215 -5.82 7.14 9.76
CA GLU A 215 -6.73 8.19 9.32
C GLU A 215 -7.85 8.44 10.35
N THR A 216 -7.53 9.17 11.42
CA THR A 216 -8.51 9.52 12.46
C THR A 216 -9.31 10.78 12.15
N VAL A 217 -8.82 11.61 11.22
CA VAL A 217 -9.43 12.87 10.77
C VAL A 217 -9.26 12.94 9.25
N PRO A 218 -10.27 13.40 8.48
CA PRO A 218 -10.15 13.54 7.03
C PRO A 218 -8.96 14.42 6.62
N LYS A 219 -8.25 14.04 5.54
CA LYS A 219 -7.06 14.74 5.03
C LYS A 219 -7.24 16.27 4.94
N LYS A 220 -8.37 16.73 4.39
CA LYS A 220 -8.67 18.16 4.23
C LYS A 220 -8.78 18.89 5.58
N GLU A 221 -9.47 18.28 6.53
CA GLU A 221 -9.63 18.83 7.88
C GLU A 221 -8.29 18.83 8.63
N LEU A 222 -7.49 17.77 8.48
CA LEU A 222 -6.14 17.70 9.05
C LEU A 222 -5.27 18.86 8.53
N LEU A 223 -5.22 19.07 7.21
CA LEU A 223 -4.46 20.17 6.60
C LEU A 223 -4.96 21.53 7.06
N GLN A 224 -6.28 21.72 7.16
CA GLN A 224 -6.85 22.97 7.66
C GLN A 224 -6.36 23.27 9.09
N ARG A 225 -6.38 22.28 9.99
CA ARG A 225 -5.91 22.43 11.38
C ARG A 225 -4.41 22.70 11.45
N VAL A 226 -3.60 22.06 10.60
CA VAL A 226 -2.16 22.34 10.51
C VAL A 226 -1.92 23.79 10.07
N TRP A 227 -2.62 24.26 9.04
CA TRP A 227 -2.51 25.66 8.60
C TRP A 227 -2.95 26.64 9.68
N GLU A 228 -4.03 26.35 10.40
CA GLU A 228 -4.49 27.17 11.51
C GLU A 228 -3.43 27.31 12.60
N GLN A 229 -2.77 26.21 12.98
CA GLN A 229 -1.65 26.25 13.94
C GLN A 229 -0.49 27.11 13.45
N ILE A 230 -0.06 26.94 12.19
CA ILE A 230 1.02 27.75 11.60
C ILE A 230 0.65 29.25 11.58
N LEU A 231 -0.58 29.58 11.23
CA LEU A 231 -1.06 30.97 11.22
C LEU A 231 -1.14 31.57 12.64
N ASN A 232 -1.53 30.76 13.63
CA ASN A 232 -1.54 31.16 15.05
C ASN A 232 -0.13 31.50 15.52
N GLU A 233 0.84 30.63 15.24
CA GLU A 233 2.25 30.83 15.59
C GLU A 233 2.88 32.03 14.86
N SER A 234 2.39 32.32 13.65
CA SER A 234 2.82 33.48 12.85
C SER A 234 2.20 34.81 13.32
N GLY A 235 1.30 34.79 14.32
CA GLY A 235 0.64 35.98 14.85
C GLY A 235 -0.44 36.59 13.94
N VAL A 236 -0.98 35.81 12.99
CA VAL A 236 -2.02 36.29 12.07
C VAL A 236 -3.34 36.52 12.84
N PRO A 237 -3.96 37.72 12.77
CA PRO A 237 -5.24 38.01 13.40
C PRO A 237 -6.38 37.07 12.97
N GLU A 238 -7.33 36.81 13.89
CA GLU A 238 -8.48 35.91 13.67
C GLU A 238 -9.27 36.22 12.40
N GLU A 239 -9.54 37.48 12.13
CA GLU A 239 -10.29 37.89 10.94
C GLU A 239 -9.59 37.47 9.64
N GLN A 240 -8.26 37.66 9.57
CA GLN A 240 -7.45 37.27 8.41
C GLN A 240 -7.34 35.75 8.30
N LYS A 241 -7.23 35.03 9.43
CA LYS A 241 -7.24 33.56 9.42
C LYS A 241 -8.52 32.98 8.85
N ARG A 242 -9.68 33.53 9.24
CA ARG A 242 -10.99 33.12 8.69
C ARG A 242 -11.07 33.29 7.18
N GLN A 243 -10.38 34.29 6.62
CA GLN A 243 -10.30 34.51 5.18
C GLN A 243 -9.31 33.56 4.50
N LEU A 244 -8.16 33.25 5.13
CA LEU A 244 -7.08 32.45 4.51
C LEU A 244 -7.32 30.94 4.57
N LEU A 245 -7.86 30.42 5.68
CA LEU A 245 -8.00 28.97 5.91
C LEU A 245 -8.81 28.24 4.83
N PRO A 246 -9.92 28.78 4.30
CA PRO A 246 -10.65 28.13 3.20
C PRO A 246 -9.81 27.94 1.94
N PHE A 247 -8.86 28.82 1.65
CA PHE A 247 -7.97 28.70 0.49
C PHE A 247 -6.80 27.75 0.78
N LEU A 248 -6.16 27.87 1.93
CA LEU A 248 -5.01 27.02 2.30
C LEU A 248 -5.41 25.55 2.47
N SER A 249 -6.60 25.28 3.01
CA SER A 249 -7.13 23.92 3.17
C SER A 249 -7.48 23.22 1.86
N GLN A 250 -7.60 23.97 0.76
CA GLN A 250 -7.81 23.41 -0.59
C GLN A 250 -6.50 23.09 -1.31
N LEU A 251 -5.35 23.47 -0.72
CA LEU A 251 -4.06 23.15 -1.33
C LEU A 251 -3.79 21.65 -1.25
N GLU A 252 -3.82 21.00 -2.41
CA GLU A 252 -3.40 19.61 -2.51
C GLU A 252 -1.91 19.43 -2.19
N GLN A 253 -1.58 18.25 -1.66
CA GLN A 253 -0.20 17.92 -1.26
C GLN A 253 0.79 18.09 -2.42
N ALA A 254 0.38 17.78 -3.65
CA ALA A 254 1.17 17.97 -4.87
C ALA A 254 1.56 19.44 -5.12
N VAL A 255 0.65 20.38 -4.83
CA VAL A 255 0.89 21.81 -4.98
C VAL A 255 1.86 22.30 -3.91
N ILE A 256 1.70 21.82 -2.67
CA ILE A 256 2.60 22.12 -1.56
C ILE A 256 4.02 21.60 -1.87
N ALA A 257 4.12 20.36 -2.34
CA ALA A 257 5.36 19.64 -2.62
C ALA A 257 6.16 20.13 -3.84
N ARG A 258 5.58 21.02 -4.65
CA ARG A 258 6.20 21.52 -5.88
C ARG A 258 7.50 22.30 -5.57
N SER A 259 8.55 22.00 -6.34
CA SER A 259 9.79 22.79 -6.32
C SER A 259 9.54 24.16 -6.96
N ARG A 260 9.91 25.23 -6.27
CA ARG A 260 9.67 26.61 -6.70
C ARG A 260 10.97 27.20 -7.25
N HIS A 261 10.92 27.76 -8.45
CA HIS A 261 12.04 28.51 -9.01
C HIS A 261 11.90 29.97 -8.59
N ILE A 262 12.89 30.48 -7.85
CA ILE A 262 12.95 31.87 -7.43
C ILE A 262 14.08 32.54 -8.19
N GLN A 263 13.77 33.58 -8.97
CA GLN A 263 14.77 34.30 -9.74
C GLN A 263 15.86 34.85 -8.81
N GLY A 264 17.13 34.63 -9.18
CA GLY A 264 18.28 35.04 -8.38
C GLY A 264 18.68 34.07 -7.26
N ALA A 265 17.87 33.05 -6.94
CA ALA A 265 18.26 32.02 -6.00
C ALA A 265 19.06 30.90 -6.69
N SER A 266 20.20 30.53 -6.12
CA SER A 266 20.97 29.33 -6.53
C SER A 266 20.36 28.01 -6.02
N VAL A 267 19.18 28.06 -5.39
CA VAL A 267 18.47 26.92 -4.81
C VAL A 267 17.00 26.93 -5.23
N LYS A 268 16.38 25.75 -5.29
CA LYS A 268 14.94 25.59 -5.57
C LYS A 268 14.24 25.04 -4.32
N PRO A 269 13.63 25.90 -3.48
CA PRO A 269 12.93 25.43 -2.29
C PRO A 269 11.73 24.56 -2.65
N ARG A 270 11.45 23.57 -1.79
CA ARG A 270 10.24 22.73 -1.84
C ARG A 270 9.77 22.51 -0.40
N PHE A 271 8.46 22.57 -0.17
CA PHE A 271 7.87 22.17 1.10
C PHE A 271 7.53 20.67 1.04
N ARG A 272 7.50 20.00 2.19
CA ARG A 272 7.00 18.64 2.30
C ARG A 272 6.21 18.54 3.60
N ILE A 273 5.11 17.80 3.55
CA ILE A 273 4.38 17.41 4.75
C ILE A 273 4.86 16.01 5.09
N MET A 274 5.48 15.87 6.26
CA MET A 274 5.85 14.59 6.84
C MET A 274 4.90 14.34 8.00
N ALA A 275 4.41 13.11 8.13
CA ALA A 275 3.57 12.72 9.26
C ALA A 275 4.32 11.72 10.14
N GLU A 276 4.32 11.96 11.44
CA GLU A 276 4.79 11.01 12.44
C GLU A 276 3.57 10.37 13.12
N VAL A 277 3.73 9.14 13.60
CA VAL A 277 2.65 8.51 14.38
C VAL A 277 2.61 9.10 15.77
N GLU A 278 1.42 9.51 16.19
CA GLU A 278 1.15 9.78 17.59
C GLU A 278 1.33 8.50 18.42
N SER A 279 1.56 8.68 19.73
CA SER A 279 1.76 7.54 20.63
C SER A 279 0.65 6.50 20.47
N ASP A 280 -0.62 6.88 20.53
CA ASP A 280 -1.78 5.99 20.41
C ASP A 280 -1.91 5.26 19.06
N ALA A 281 -1.31 5.80 17.99
CA ALA A 281 -1.23 5.16 16.67
C ALA A 281 0.07 4.35 16.45
N ASN A 282 0.92 4.25 17.46
CA ASN A 282 2.15 3.45 17.41
C ASN A 282 1.86 2.00 17.81
N LEU A 283 1.37 1.23 16.84
CA LEU A 283 0.83 -0.12 17.03
C LEU A 283 1.73 -1.05 17.87
N HIS A 284 3.03 -1.11 17.56
CA HIS A 284 3.94 -2.05 18.22
C HIS A 284 4.39 -1.60 19.62
N ALA A 285 4.27 -0.31 19.94
CA ALA A 285 4.64 0.24 21.23
C ALA A 285 3.45 0.27 22.22
N MET A 286 2.24 0.57 21.73
CA MET A 286 1.08 0.85 22.59
C MET A 286 0.17 -0.33 22.88
N TYR A 287 0.27 -1.42 22.12
CA TYR A 287 -0.65 -2.55 22.22
C TYR A 287 0.10 -3.80 22.71
N PRO A 288 0.13 -4.07 24.04
CA PRO A 288 0.88 -5.19 24.61
C PRO A 288 0.45 -6.57 24.13
N GLN A 289 -0.76 -6.67 23.58
CA GLN A 289 -1.26 -7.87 22.92
C GLN A 289 -0.43 -8.23 21.68
N ILE A 290 0.24 -7.25 21.06
CA ILE A 290 1.16 -7.44 19.93
C ILE A 290 2.57 -7.73 20.46
N ARG A 291 2.82 -9.01 20.70
CA ARG A 291 4.05 -9.51 21.30
C ARG A 291 5.22 -9.45 20.33
N GLY A 292 6.45 -9.55 20.85
CA GLY A 292 7.64 -9.73 20.03
C GLY A 292 7.58 -11.01 19.20
N ARG A 293 8.27 -10.99 18.06
CA ARG A 293 8.36 -12.12 17.12
C ARG A 293 6.98 -12.50 16.54
N THR A 294 6.23 -11.50 16.08
CA THR A 294 4.88 -11.70 15.50
C THR A 294 4.70 -11.08 14.11
N VAL A 295 3.83 -11.69 13.31
CA VAL A 295 3.30 -11.11 12.06
C VAL A 295 1.81 -10.86 12.26
N ASN A 296 1.34 -9.67 11.93
CA ASN A 296 -0.03 -9.26 12.22
C ASN A 296 -0.72 -8.68 10.98
N LEU A 297 -2.03 -8.90 10.85
CA LEU A 297 -2.92 -8.15 9.97
C LEU A 297 -3.90 -7.35 10.82
N VAL A 298 -3.91 -6.03 10.65
CA VAL A 298 -4.75 -5.11 11.42
C VAL A 298 -5.74 -4.42 10.48
N ILE A 299 -7.03 -4.62 10.73
CA ILE A 299 -8.13 -4.07 9.90
C ILE A 299 -9.18 -3.41 10.79
N LYS A 300 -9.79 -2.33 10.34
CA LYS A 300 -10.85 -1.68 11.11
C LYS A 300 -12.07 -2.58 11.19
N ARG A 301 -12.64 -2.75 12.39
CA ARG A 301 -13.85 -3.55 12.59
C ARG A 301 -15.06 -2.71 12.20
N GLU A 302 -15.60 -2.98 11.01
CA GLU A 302 -16.86 -2.39 10.55
C GLU A 302 -18.05 -3.18 11.13
N GLN A 303 -19.23 -2.56 11.15
CA GLN A 303 -20.44 -3.16 11.72
C GLN A 303 -20.77 -4.57 11.17
N HIS A 304 -20.42 -4.83 9.90
CA HIS A 304 -20.67 -6.10 9.21
C HIS A 304 -19.44 -7.00 9.15
N TYR A 305 -18.33 -6.64 9.80
CA TYR A 305 -17.14 -7.49 9.90
C TYR A 305 -17.30 -8.40 11.11
N ASP A 306 -18.09 -9.45 10.92
CA ASP A 306 -18.26 -10.57 11.84
C ASP A 306 -17.45 -11.79 11.38
N TRP A 307 -17.49 -12.86 12.17
CA TRP A 307 -16.72 -14.06 11.90
C TRP A 307 -17.04 -14.72 10.56
N ALA A 308 -18.30 -14.67 10.12
CA ALA A 308 -18.70 -15.20 8.82
C ALA A 308 -18.06 -14.39 7.70
N TRP A 309 -18.10 -13.05 7.80
CA TRP A 309 -17.41 -12.17 6.87
C TRP A 309 -15.91 -12.48 6.78
N LEU A 310 -15.24 -12.77 7.90
CA LEU A 310 -13.81 -13.10 7.90
C LEU A 310 -13.52 -14.37 7.07
N GLN A 311 -14.33 -15.41 7.28
CA GLN A 311 -14.21 -16.66 6.52
C GLN A 311 -14.43 -16.43 5.04
N ASP A 312 -15.48 -15.69 4.69
CA ASP A 312 -15.80 -15.33 3.31
C ASP A 312 -14.68 -14.52 2.67
N ALA A 313 -14.05 -13.60 3.42
CA ALA A 313 -12.95 -12.79 2.92
C ALA A 313 -11.69 -13.62 2.62
N PHE A 314 -11.33 -14.58 3.47
CA PHE A 314 -10.25 -15.54 3.19
C PHE A 314 -10.61 -16.45 2.00
N ALA A 315 -11.84 -16.97 1.95
CA ALA A 315 -12.31 -17.85 0.89
C ALA A 315 -12.33 -17.14 -0.48
N ALA A 316 -12.78 -15.88 -0.54
CA ALA A 316 -12.73 -15.06 -1.74
C ALA A 316 -11.29 -14.86 -2.24
N ASP A 317 -10.33 -14.79 -1.31
CA ASP A 317 -8.90 -14.75 -1.62
C ASP A 317 -8.30 -16.13 -1.95
N GLY A 318 -9.10 -17.19 -1.99
CA GLY A 318 -8.63 -18.56 -2.28
C GLY A 318 -7.77 -19.14 -1.16
N VAL A 319 -7.90 -18.62 0.06
CA VAL A 319 -7.16 -19.06 1.24
C VAL A 319 -8.09 -19.91 2.11
N GLY A 320 -7.68 -21.15 2.39
CA GLY A 320 -8.43 -22.02 3.28
C GLY A 320 -8.30 -21.56 4.73
N VAL A 321 -9.42 -21.40 5.43
CA VAL A 321 -9.41 -21.08 6.87
C VAL A 321 -10.42 -21.94 7.60
N SER A 322 -10.03 -22.50 8.75
CA SER A 322 -10.95 -23.05 9.74
C SER A 322 -10.86 -22.26 11.05
N MET A 323 -11.97 -22.21 11.79
CA MET A 323 -12.10 -21.40 12.99
C MET A 323 -12.42 -22.27 14.19
N ASN A 324 -11.66 -22.08 15.27
CA ASN A 324 -11.95 -22.63 16.59
C ASN A 324 -12.13 -21.47 17.56
N THR A 325 -13.33 -21.32 18.11
CA THR A 325 -13.64 -20.29 19.09
C THR A 325 -12.94 -20.59 20.42
N GLU A 326 -12.24 -19.58 20.97
CA GLU A 326 -11.51 -19.65 22.24
C GLU A 326 -11.91 -18.45 23.11
N GLY A 327 -13.08 -18.57 23.76
CA GLY A 327 -13.67 -17.49 24.56
C GLY A 327 -14.07 -16.29 23.70
N GLU A 328 -13.55 -15.09 24.02
CA GLU A 328 -13.74 -13.87 23.22
C GLU A 328 -12.79 -13.75 22.03
N SER A 329 -11.81 -14.67 21.91
CA SER A 329 -10.89 -14.73 20.78
C SER A 329 -11.21 -15.91 19.88
N VAL A 330 -10.71 -15.86 18.64
CA VAL A 330 -10.82 -16.99 17.72
C VAL A 330 -9.43 -17.40 17.27
N ARG A 331 -9.19 -18.71 17.25
CA ARG A 331 -8.01 -19.29 16.62
C ARG A 331 -8.38 -19.69 15.20
N LEU A 332 -7.72 -19.05 14.24
CA LEU A 332 -7.81 -19.37 12.82
C LEU A 332 -6.71 -20.38 12.49
N LEU A 333 -7.03 -21.37 11.67
CA LEU A 333 -6.04 -22.24 11.05
C LEU A 333 -6.04 -21.95 9.54
N ILE A 334 -5.07 -21.16 9.11
CA ILE A 334 -4.89 -20.74 7.72
C ILE A 334 -4.11 -21.82 6.98
N ASN A 335 -4.59 -22.21 5.79
CA ASN A 335 -4.02 -23.27 4.94
C ASN A 335 -3.76 -24.61 5.65
N GLY A 336 -4.47 -24.86 6.75
CA GLY A 336 -4.40 -26.11 7.51
C GLY A 336 -3.23 -26.22 8.50
N ASP A 337 -2.29 -25.28 8.50
CA ASP A 337 -1.08 -25.40 9.32
C ASP A 337 -0.65 -24.10 10.01
N LEU A 338 -1.11 -22.92 9.58
CA LEU A 338 -0.76 -21.62 10.18
C LEU A 338 -1.78 -21.23 11.24
N SER A 339 -1.42 -21.40 12.52
CA SER A 339 -2.29 -21.06 13.64
C SER A 339 -2.20 -19.57 14.00
N VAL A 340 -3.27 -18.82 13.73
CA VAL A 340 -3.36 -17.36 13.91
C VAL A 340 -4.39 -17.04 14.98
N ARG A 341 -4.01 -16.23 15.96
CA ARG A 341 -4.93 -15.73 16.99
C ARG A 341 -5.59 -14.45 16.49
N CYS A 342 -6.92 -14.42 16.46
CA CYS A 342 -7.71 -13.24 16.14
C CYS A 342 -8.31 -12.64 17.42
N PHE A 343 -8.07 -11.35 17.63
CA PHE A 343 -8.61 -10.59 18.75
C PHE A 343 -8.81 -9.12 18.37
N SER A 344 -9.55 -8.38 19.19
CA SER A 344 -9.77 -6.95 18.97
C SER A 344 -8.77 -6.09 19.73
N ILE A 345 -8.36 -4.99 19.10
CA ILE A 345 -7.65 -3.88 19.74
C ILE A 345 -8.51 -2.61 19.64
N TRP A 346 -8.48 -1.76 20.68
CA TRP A 346 -9.24 -0.52 20.73
C TRP A 346 -8.33 0.68 20.50
N HIS A 347 -8.47 1.35 19.37
CA HIS A 347 -7.76 2.59 19.07
C HIS A 347 -8.50 3.79 19.68
N ARG A 348 -7.80 4.55 20.52
CA ARG A 348 -8.38 5.65 21.33
C ARG A 348 -9.22 6.63 20.50
N ARG A 349 -8.75 6.97 19.30
CA ARG A 349 -9.39 7.94 18.39
C ARG A 349 -10.19 7.31 17.25
N ASN A 350 -10.14 5.99 17.09
CA ASN A 350 -10.57 5.34 15.84
C ASN A 350 -11.39 4.06 16.05
N GLY A 351 -11.67 3.70 17.30
CA GLY A 351 -12.51 2.58 17.67
C GLY A 351 -11.82 1.23 17.46
N GLU A 352 -12.64 0.21 17.28
CA GLU A 352 -12.22 -1.18 17.28
C GLU A 352 -11.55 -1.60 15.96
N HIS A 353 -10.48 -2.37 16.08
CA HIS A 353 -9.79 -3.03 14.98
C HIS A 353 -9.60 -4.51 15.30
N TRP A 354 -9.72 -5.35 14.28
CA TRP A 354 -9.28 -6.73 14.39
C TRP A 354 -7.78 -6.83 14.18
N CYS A 355 -7.15 -7.67 15.01
CA CYS A 355 -5.76 -8.05 14.92
C CYS A 355 -5.68 -9.56 14.75
N LEU A 356 -5.25 -9.99 13.57
CA LEU A 356 -4.92 -11.38 13.28
C LEU A 356 -3.42 -11.53 13.49
N GLN A 357 -3.02 -12.20 14.56
CA GLN A 357 -1.64 -12.34 14.98
C GLN A 357 -1.15 -13.77 14.80
N TRP A 358 -0.07 -13.93 14.04
CA TRP A 358 0.70 -15.15 13.95
C TRP A 358 1.99 -15.01 14.76
N GLN A 359 2.31 -16.02 15.57
CA GLN A 359 3.60 -16.10 16.27
C GLN A 359 4.62 -16.73 15.31
N LEU A 360 5.71 -16.01 15.01
CA LEU A 360 6.79 -16.63 14.22
C LEU A 360 7.44 -17.75 15.06
N PRO A 361 7.77 -18.90 14.44
CA PRO A 361 8.41 -20.03 15.10
C PRO A 361 9.84 -19.74 15.56
#